data_AF-A0A2V5NSN8-F1
#
_entry.id   AF-A0A2V5NSN8-F1
#
_cell.length_a   1.000
_cell.length_b   1.000
_cell.length_c   1.000
_cell.angle_alpha   90.00
_cell.angle_beta   90.00
_cell.angle_gamma   90.00
#
_symmetry.space_group_name_H-M   'P 1'
#
loop_
_entity.id
_entity.type
_entity.pdbx_description
1 polymer ?
#
loop_
_entity_poly.entity_id
_entity_poly.type
_entity_poly.pdbx_seq_one_letter_code
_entity_poly.pdbx_strand_id
1 'polypeptide(L)'
;MGTAAPWVRKCSSAWVRGPLWDGFWMLSALWLAPIVLWLAHGYSNPETSPLDLLYFGLTALFWIGHRLSSTYLAYCTEAYRPLLRLEPIRFVVLPLAITAACFAIFLPGDSALPWTREERLIGLAIVDYAWVTYHFASQHFGALSLYRARADRSWCIQTRQLDRFFALTVGGVLVFVADILAGSVAYQDQWIDRWSFAAWIASAQDGIRSGGMLTLLIATAAMLFAEFRAPRWSLPRVLYIVGIAVMVGLALRPRSLFLFLVIWTSQHWILATGLASQTPSAELTPRRGVVRTALHKLNIRPWAVVLFLMLLSLVLLPLFEVEANRETGTYYGDRIFGAFATQLRTSSWVPALVALGFATGFIHYLLDRSVYRMSDPQVREAARGLVGNTSKIVRR
;
A
#
# COMPACT_ATOMS: atom_id res chain seq x y z
N MET A 1 25.91 -22.97 44.84
CA MET A 1 24.91 -21.90 44.71
C MET A 1 25.55 -20.74 43.96
N GLY A 2 25.34 -20.66 42.64
CA GLY A 2 25.93 -19.63 41.79
C GLY A 2 24.90 -18.55 41.46
N THR A 3 25.21 -17.32 41.81
CA THR A 3 24.39 -16.11 41.62
C THR A 3 24.23 -15.79 40.14
N ALA A 4 22.98 -15.83 39.65
CA ALA A 4 22.63 -15.38 38.30
C ALA A 4 22.72 -13.86 38.22
N ALA A 5 23.56 -13.33 37.32
CA ALA A 5 23.68 -11.90 37.06
C ALA A 5 22.40 -11.34 36.38
N PRO A 6 21.71 -10.35 36.97
CA PRO A 6 20.47 -9.81 36.42
C PRO A 6 20.68 -8.54 35.58
N TRP A 7 21.51 -8.57 34.52
CA TRP A 7 21.80 -7.34 33.75
C TRP A 7 21.98 -7.58 32.25
N VAL A 8 20.99 -8.18 31.58
CA VAL A 8 20.71 -7.90 30.16
C VAL A 8 19.19 -7.99 29.94
N ARG A 9 18.43 -6.98 30.36
CA ARG A 9 17.08 -6.81 29.81
C ARG A 9 17.23 -6.50 28.33
N LYS A 10 16.76 -7.40 27.47
CA LYS A 10 16.56 -7.17 26.04
C LYS A 10 15.65 -5.94 25.89
N CYS A 11 16.20 -4.78 25.57
CA CYS A 11 15.41 -3.69 24.99
C CYS A 11 15.20 -3.98 23.50
N SER A 12 14.38 -4.98 23.16
CA SER A 12 13.74 -5.00 21.86
C SER A 12 12.66 -3.92 21.89
N SER A 13 12.92 -2.80 21.23
CA SER A 13 11.94 -1.73 21.06
C SER A 13 10.68 -2.29 20.39
N ALA A 14 9.50 -1.98 20.94
CA ALA A 14 8.21 -2.34 20.33
C ALA A 14 7.96 -1.60 19.00
N TRP A 15 8.72 -0.54 18.74
CA TRP A 15 8.72 0.23 17.50
C TRP A 15 9.48 -0.51 16.39
N VAL A 16 9.09 -0.31 15.12
CA VAL A 16 9.81 -0.88 13.97
C VAL A 16 11.20 -0.29 13.90
N ARG A 17 11.33 1.04 13.98
CA ARG A 17 12.63 1.71 14.07
C ARG A 17 12.71 2.62 15.28
N GLY A 18 11.68 3.41 15.53
CA GLY A 18 11.60 4.32 16.66
C GLY A 18 10.41 5.26 16.54
N PRO A 19 10.02 5.94 17.63
CA PRO A 19 8.78 6.71 17.69
C PRO A 19 8.61 7.74 16.56
N LEU A 20 9.67 8.48 16.22
CA LEU A 20 9.62 9.50 15.16
C LEU A 20 9.48 8.87 13.77
N TRP A 21 10.24 7.81 13.50
CA TRP A 21 10.21 7.14 12.21
C TRP A 21 8.87 6.44 11.99
N ASP A 22 8.44 5.64 12.97
CA ASP A 22 7.14 4.98 12.95
C ASP A 22 6.01 6.02 12.89
N GLY A 23 6.11 7.12 13.65
CA GLY A 23 5.18 8.24 13.65
C GLY A 23 4.93 8.82 12.26
N PHE A 24 6.00 9.08 11.51
CA PHE A 24 5.90 9.62 10.17
C PHE A 24 5.42 8.58 9.15
N TRP A 25 6.04 7.39 9.12
CA TRP A 25 5.86 6.40 8.06
C TRP A 25 4.70 5.42 8.32
N MET A 26 4.73 4.76 9.48
CA MET A 26 3.79 3.68 9.81
C MET A 26 2.47 4.24 10.33
N LEU A 27 2.53 5.29 11.14
CA LEU A 27 1.38 5.91 11.80
C LEU A 27 0.88 7.13 11.01
N SER A 28 1.13 7.16 9.70
CA SER A 28 0.86 8.32 8.85
C SER A 28 -0.59 8.79 8.89
N ALA A 29 -1.54 7.87 9.07
CA ALA A 29 -2.96 8.19 9.25
C ALA A 29 -3.22 9.19 10.39
N LEU A 30 -2.46 9.12 11.50
CA LEU A 30 -2.71 9.93 12.70
C LEU A 30 -2.37 11.41 12.51
N TRP A 31 -1.36 11.72 11.69
CA TRP A 31 -1.03 13.12 11.37
C TRP A 31 -1.67 13.56 10.06
N LEU A 32 -1.90 12.65 9.11
CA LEU A 32 -2.51 13.00 7.83
C LEU A 32 -3.97 13.40 8.00
N ALA A 33 -4.74 12.65 8.81
CA ALA A 33 -6.15 12.93 9.07
C ALA A 33 -6.43 14.38 9.55
N PRO A 34 -5.79 14.90 10.61
CA PRO A 34 -6.02 16.28 11.04
C PRO A 34 -5.57 17.31 9.99
N ILE A 35 -4.48 17.06 9.25
CA ILE A 35 -4.04 17.97 8.17
C ILE A 35 -5.07 18.01 7.04
N VAL A 36 -5.55 16.85 6.60
CA VAL A 36 -6.55 16.77 5.52
C VAL A 36 -7.83 17.51 5.90
N LEU A 37 -8.32 17.30 7.13
CA LEU A 37 -9.50 18.00 7.65
C LEU A 37 -9.27 19.51 7.75
N TRP A 38 -8.08 19.94 8.17
CA TRP A 38 -7.74 21.36 8.26
C TRP A 38 -7.66 22.03 6.89
N LEU A 39 -6.98 21.41 5.93
CA LEU A 39 -6.81 21.98 4.58
C LEU A 39 -8.12 22.03 3.79
N ALA A 40 -9.07 21.13 4.08
CA ALA A 40 -10.40 21.15 3.47
C ALA A 40 -11.41 22.03 4.22
N HIS A 41 -11.07 22.54 5.40
CA HIS A 41 -12.01 23.28 6.24
C HIS A 41 -12.48 24.57 5.56
N GLY A 42 -13.80 24.79 5.51
CA GLY A 42 -14.40 25.98 4.90
C GLY A 42 -14.65 25.87 3.39
N TYR A 43 -14.24 24.77 2.74
CA TYR A 43 -14.48 24.54 1.31
C TYR A 43 -15.67 23.60 1.09
N SER A 44 -16.58 23.98 0.19
CA SER A 44 -17.70 23.12 -0.23
C SER A 44 -17.25 21.96 -1.12
N ASN A 45 -16.22 22.19 -1.95
CA ASN A 45 -15.51 21.17 -2.70
C ASN A 45 -14.05 21.07 -2.21
N PRO A 46 -13.63 19.96 -1.57
CA PRO A 46 -12.25 19.78 -1.14
C PRO A 46 -11.20 19.82 -2.26
N GLU A 47 -11.55 19.54 -3.52
CA GLU A 47 -10.63 19.64 -4.66
C GLU A 47 -10.21 21.09 -4.98
N THR A 48 -11.01 22.08 -4.58
CA THR A 48 -10.65 23.50 -4.75
C THR A 48 -9.91 24.08 -3.54
N SER A 49 -9.67 23.24 -2.52
CA SER A 49 -8.97 23.64 -1.30
C SER A 49 -7.45 23.40 -1.41
N PRO A 50 -6.63 23.96 -0.50
CA PRO A 50 -5.21 23.65 -0.41
C PRO A 50 -4.87 22.16 -0.26
N LEU A 51 -5.86 21.31 0.08
CA LEU A 51 -5.71 19.87 0.10
C LEU A 51 -5.26 19.29 -1.24
N ASP A 52 -5.72 19.87 -2.36
CA ASP A 52 -5.34 19.39 -3.69
C ASP A 52 -3.83 19.55 -3.96
N LEU A 53 -3.22 20.63 -3.47
CA LEU A 53 -1.77 20.81 -3.57
C LEU A 53 -1.00 19.79 -2.71
N LEU A 54 -1.52 19.47 -1.52
CA LEU A 54 -0.95 18.41 -0.69
C LEU A 54 -1.06 17.06 -1.41
N TYR A 55 -2.24 16.74 -1.96
CA TYR A 55 -2.45 15.46 -2.62
C TYR A 55 -1.63 15.32 -3.90
N PHE A 56 -1.50 16.39 -4.68
CA PHE A 56 -0.56 16.49 -5.80
C PHE A 56 0.86 16.14 -5.37
N GLY A 57 1.38 16.78 -4.30
CA GLY A 57 2.72 16.52 -3.79
C GLY A 57 2.90 15.07 -3.33
N LEU A 58 1.91 14.52 -2.61
CA LEU A 58 1.95 13.13 -2.14
C LEU A 58 1.88 12.13 -3.30
N THR A 59 1.07 12.42 -4.32
CA THR A 59 0.97 11.59 -5.54
C THR A 59 2.29 11.61 -6.30
N ALA A 60 2.83 12.80 -6.58
CA ALA A 60 4.09 12.94 -7.29
C ALA A 60 5.24 12.22 -6.58
N LEU A 61 5.32 12.31 -5.25
CA LEU A 61 6.41 11.74 -4.47
C LEU A 61 6.25 10.26 -4.12
N PHE A 62 5.03 9.74 -3.96
CA PHE A 62 4.84 8.39 -3.38
C PHE A 62 4.02 7.43 -4.24
N TRP A 63 3.20 7.90 -5.19
CA TRP A 63 2.29 7.02 -5.92
C TRP A 63 3.02 6.01 -6.81
N ILE A 64 3.95 6.41 -7.67
CA ILE A 64 4.64 5.40 -8.50
C ILE A 64 5.80 4.76 -7.73
N GLY A 65 6.40 5.51 -6.80
CA GLY A 65 7.46 5.02 -5.91
C GLY A 65 7.03 3.82 -5.05
N HIS A 66 5.86 3.87 -4.43
CA HIS A 66 5.37 2.74 -3.63
C HIS A 66 5.02 1.53 -4.50
N ARG A 67 4.44 1.74 -5.69
CA ARG A 67 4.10 0.65 -6.63
C ARG A 67 5.35 -0.13 -7.02
N LEU A 68 6.44 0.59 -7.31
CA LEU A 68 7.71 -0.02 -7.72
C LEU A 68 8.55 -0.51 -6.53
N SER A 69 8.13 -0.28 -5.28
CA SER A 69 8.94 -0.58 -4.11
C SER A 69 9.21 -2.07 -3.94
N SER A 70 8.21 -2.94 -4.12
CA SER A 70 8.37 -4.40 -3.99
C SER A 70 9.18 -4.99 -5.16
N THR A 71 9.03 -4.40 -6.35
CA THR A 71 9.88 -4.68 -7.53
C THR A 71 11.33 -4.30 -7.25
N TYR A 72 11.57 -3.11 -6.71
CA TYR A 72 12.90 -2.64 -6.30
C TYR A 72 13.52 -3.59 -5.28
N LEU A 73 12.76 -3.99 -4.24
CA LEU A 73 13.25 -4.94 -3.25
C LEU A 73 13.63 -6.28 -3.88
N ALA A 74 12.78 -6.83 -4.74
CA ALA A 74 13.02 -8.13 -5.36
C ALA A 74 14.29 -8.14 -6.22
N TYR A 75 14.51 -7.10 -7.04
CA TYR A 75 15.52 -7.14 -8.11
C TYR A 75 16.77 -6.29 -7.85
N CYS A 76 16.66 -5.23 -7.04
CA CYS A 76 17.73 -4.26 -6.81
C CYS A 76 18.47 -4.46 -5.48
N THR A 77 18.14 -5.52 -4.73
CA THR A 77 18.76 -5.80 -3.43
C THR A 77 19.55 -7.10 -3.46
N GLU A 78 20.60 -7.17 -2.65
CA GLU A 78 21.34 -8.40 -2.39
C GLU A 78 20.54 -9.34 -1.49
N ALA A 79 19.70 -8.77 -0.62
CA ALA A 79 18.86 -9.50 0.32
C ALA A 79 17.94 -10.54 -0.36
N TYR A 80 17.31 -10.19 -1.48
CA TYR A 80 16.33 -11.05 -2.17
C TYR A 80 16.93 -11.94 -3.27
N ARG A 81 18.23 -11.81 -3.60
CA ARG A 81 18.87 -12.64 -4.64
C ARG A 81 18.78 -14.15 -4.41
N PRO A 82 18.88 -14.70 -3.19
CA PRO A 82 18.67 -16.13 -2.97
C PRO A 82 17.25 -16.56 -3.37
N LEU A 83 16.23 -15.76 -3.02
CA LEU A 83 14.82 -16.03 -3.35
C LEU A 83 14.56 -15.97 -4.85
N LEU A 84 15.17 -15.03 -5.58
CA LEU A 84 15.08 -14.99 -7.05
C LEU A 84 15.54 -16.30 -7.71
N ARG A 85 16.57 -16.94 -7.15
CA ARG A 85 17.13 -18.19 -7.67
C ARG A 85 16.34 -19.43 -7.24
N LEU A 86 15.80 -19.41 -6.02
CA LEU A 86 15.10 -20.55 -5.44
C LEU A 86 13.62 -20.60 -5.85
N GLU A 87 13.01 -19.45 -6.15
CA GLU A 87 11.61 -19.34 -6.53
C GLU A 87 11.42 -18.59 -7.87
N PRO A 88 12.08 -19.02 -8.97
CA PRO A 88 12.08 -18.29 -10.25
C PRO A 88 10.67 -18.18 -10.85
N ILE A 89 9.78 -19.14 -10.58
CA ILE A 89 8.38 -19.04 -11.03
C ILE A 89 7.73 -17.78 -10.46
N ARG A 90 7.93 -17.52 -9.16
CA ARG A 90 7.26 -16.41 -8.47
C ARG A 90 7.86 -15.06 -8.84
N PHE A 91 9.18 -14.99 -8.96
CA PHE A 91 9.90 -13.74 -9.15
C PHE A 91 10.28 -13.44 -10.60
N VAL A 92 10.11 -14.37 -11.54
CA VAL A 92 10.48 -14.15 -12.95
C VAL A 92 9.32 -14.53 -13.86
N VAL A 93 8.87 -15.79 -13.80
CA VAL A 93 7.86 -16.30 -14.73
C VAL A 93 6.51 -15.59 -14.56
N LEU A 94 6.00 -15.47 -13.33
CA LEU A 94 4.72 -14.83 -13.07
C LEU A 94 4.71 -13.33 -13.43
N PRO A 95 5.71 -12.51 -13.05
CA PRO A 95 5.78 -11.13 -13.51
C PRO A 95 5.79 -10.99 -15.04
N LEU A 96 6.58 -11.81 -15.74
CA LEU A 96 6.62 -11.80 -17.21
C LEU A 96 5.27 -12.23 -17.82
N ALA A 97 4.62 -13.24 -17.24
CA ALA A 97 3.31 -13.69 -17.68
C ALA A 97 2.23 -12.62 -17.47
N ILE A 98 2.26 -11.90 -16.34
CA ILE A 98 1.37 -10.76 -16.07
C ILE A 98 1.59 -9.67 -17.12
N THR A 99 2.85 -9.29 -17.38
CA THR A 99 3.16 -8.29 -18.43
C THR A 99 2.63 -8.75 -19.78
N ALA A 100 2.96 -9.97 -20.20
CA ALA A 100 2.49 -10.52 -21.48
C ALA A 100 0.95 -10.53 -21.57
N ALA A 101 0.26 -10.92 -20.50
CA ALA A 101 -1.20 -10.95 -20.45
C ALA A 101 -1.81 -9.55 -20.59
N CYS A 102 -1.32 -8.55 -19.83
CA CYS A 102 -1.81 -7.17 -19.95
C CYS A 102 -1.61 -6.62 -21.37
N PHE A 103 -0.45 -6.86 -21.98
CA PHE A 103 -0.19 -6.42 -23.36
C PHE A 103 -1.06 -7.16 -24.37
N ALA A 104 -1.30 -8.47 -24.20
CA ALA A 104 -2.20 -9.23 -25.03
C ALA A 104 -3.67 -8.76 -24.93
N ILE A 105 -4.07 -8.19 -23.79
CA ILE A 105 -5.41 -7.61 -23.61
C ILE A 105 -5.54 -6.27 -24.33
N PHE A 106 -4.56 -5.37 -24.24
CA PHE A 106 -4.74 -3.99 -24.72
C PHE A 106 -4.17 -3.69 -26.11
N LEU A 107 -3.10 -4.35 -26.54
CA LEU A 107 -2.51 -4.08 -27.87
C LEU A 107 -3.46 -4.40 -29.03
N PRO A 108 -4.19 -5.54 -29.06
CA PRO A 108 -5.07 -5.85 -30.19
C PRO A 108 -6.14 -4.78 -30.40
N GLY A 109 -6.51 -4.53 -31.66
CA GLY A 109 -7.62 -3.64 -32.01
C GLY A 109 -8.97 -4.14 -31.52
N ASP A 110 -10.01 -3.31 -31.69
CA ASP A 110 -11.38 -3.68 -31.30
C ASP A 110 -11.93 -4.83 -32.13
N SER A 111 -11.43 -5.04 -33.35
CA SER A 111 -11.82 -6.15 -34.22
C SER A 111 -11.11 -7.48 -33.93
N ALA A 112 -10.06 -7.47 -33.11
CA ALA A 112 -9.19 -8.63 -32.91
C ALA A 112 -9.64 -9.56 -31.76
N LEU A 113 -10.50 -9.07 -30.86
CA LEU A 113 -11.03 -9.82 -29.72
C LEU A 113 -12.55 -9.61 -29.63
N PRO A 114 -13.30 -10.48 -28.91
CA PRO A 114 -14.75 -10.37 -28.80
C PRO A 114 -15.28 -9.09 -28.10
N TRP A 115 -14.41 -8.40 -27.37
CA TRP A 115 -14.73 -7.19 -26.61
C TRP A 115 -13.91 -6.00 -27.11
N THR A 116 -14.49 -4.81 -27.09
CA THR A 116 -13.80 -3.56 -27.41
C THR A 116 -12.70 -3.28 -26.38
N ARG A 117 -11.72 -2.45 -26.73
CA ARG A 117 -10.65 -2.03 -25.79
C ARG A 117 -11.21 -1.37 -24.54
N GLU A 118 -12.28 -0.59 -24.68
CA GLU A 118 -12.96 0.04 -23.54
C GLU A 118 -13.58 -0.99 -22.61
N GLU A 119 -14.30 -1.98 -23.14
CA GLU A 119 -14.87 -3.07 -22.34
C GLU A 119 -13.78 -3.88 -21.63
N ARG A 120 -12.65 -4.13 -22.32
CA ARG A 120 -11.48 -4.82 -21.75
C ARG A 120 -10.83 -3.99 -20.64
N LEU A 121 -10.75 -2.66 -20.81
CA LEU A 121 -10.27 -1.72 -19.81
C LEU A 121 -11.14 -1.75 -18.56
N ILE A 122 -12.45 -1.61 -18.72
CA ILE A 122 -13.42 -1.66 -17.62
C ILE A 122 -13.31 -3.00 -16.88
N GLY A 123 -13.33 -4.12 -17.62
CA GLY A 123 -13.22 -5.46 -17.04
C GLY A 123 -11.95 -5.64 -16.22
N LEU A 124 -10.80 -5.19 -16.72
CA LEU A 124 -9.55 -5.29 -15.99
C LEU A 124 -9.45 -4.30 -14.82
N ALA A 125 -10.01 -3.10 -14.95
CA ALA A 125 -10.12 -2.12 -13.87
C ALA A 125 -10.92 -2.65 -12.68
N ILE A 126 -12.00 -3.41 -12.93
CA ILE A 126 -12.78 -4.09 -11.88
C ILE A 126 -11.93 -5.14 -11.14
N VAL A 127 -11.17 -5.95 -11.90
CA VAL A 127 -10.28 -6.97 -11.33
C VAL A 127 -9.15 -6.33 -10.52
N ASP A 128 -8.54 -5.27 -11.06
CA ASP A 128 -7.50 -4.49 -10.41
C ASP A 128 -8.02 -3.88 -9.10
N TYR A 129 -9.23 -3.32 -9.13
CA TYR A 129 -9.88 -2.77 -7.96
C TYR A 129 -10.12 -3.82 -6.85
N ALA A 130 -10.61 -5.02 -7.20
CA ALA A 130 -10.74 -6.10 -6.22
C ALA A 130 -9.37 -6.49 -5.60
N TRP A 131 -8.32 -6.50 -6.42
CA TRP A 131 -6.97 -6.80 -5.98
C TRP A 131 -6.38 -5.70 -5.09
N VAL A 132 -6.55 -4.42 -5.44
CA VAL A 132 -6.01 -3.30 -4.67
C VAL A 132 -6.66 -3.23 -3.29
N THR A 133 -7.97 -3.44 -3.18
CA THR A 133 -8.67 -3.49 -1.90
C THR A 133 -8.15 -4.63 -1.01
N TYR A 134 -8.00 -5.82 -1.58
CA TYR A 134 -7.45 -6.96 -0.83
C TYR A 134 -5.98 -6.75 -0.45
N HIS A 135 -5.19 -6.18 -1.36
CA HIS A 135 -3.78 -5.86 -1.14
C HIS A 135 -3.63 -4.85 0.02
N PHE A 136 -4.42 -3.78 -0.01
CA PHE A 136 -4.46 -2.76 1.03
C PHE A 136 -4.78 -3.36 2.41
N ALA A 137 -5.83 -4.17 2.51
CA ALA A 137 -6.16 -4.90 3.73
C ALA A 137 -5.02 -5.83 4.20
N SER A 138 -4.39 -6.54 3.26
CA SER A 138 -3.28 -7.45 3.54
C SER A 138 -2.03 -6.73 4.03
N GLN A 139 -1.76 -5.53 3.53
CA GLN A 139 -0.64 -4.70 3.99
C GLN A 139 -0.84 -4.26 5.44
N HIS A 140 -2.05 -3.84 5.82
CA HIS A 140 -2.38 -3.50 7.21
C HIS A 140 -2.25 -4.70 8.16
N PHE A 141 -2.64 -5.89 7.72
CA PHE A 141 -2.36 -7.12 8.45
C PHE A 141 -0.84 -7.36 8.62
N GLY A 142 -0.05 -7.07 7.59
CA GLY A 142 1.41 -7.13 7.61
C GLY A 142 2.01 -6.20 8.67
N ALA A 143 1.59 -4.93 8.69
CA ALA A 143 2.05 -3.94 9.67
C ALA A 143 1.64 -4.30 11.11
N LEU A 144 0.39 -4.74 11.33
CA LEU A 144 -0.03 -5.26 12.63
C LEU A 144 0.80 -6.47 13.07
N SER A 145 1.15 -7.35 12.12
CA SER A 145 2.03 -8.50 12.36
C SER A 145 3.46 -8.09 12.71
N LEU A 146 4.00 -7.03 12.11
CA LEU A 146 5.30 -6.46 12.48
C LEU A 146 5.28 -5.95 13.93
N TYR A 147 4.28 -5.16 14.32
CA TYR A 147 4.17 -4.68 15.69
C TYR A 147 3.92 -5.80 16.71
N ARG A 148 3.15 -6.82 16.33
CA ARG A 148 2.97 -8.03 17.14
C ARG A 148 4.30 -8.76 17.33
N ALA A 149 5.11 -8.88 16.28
CA ALA A 149 6.43 -9.50 16.37
C ALA A 149 7.41 -8.68 17.23
N ARG A 150 7.40 -7.34 17.12
CA ARG A 150 8.20 -6.44 17.96
C ARG A 150 7.79 -6.45 19.43
N ALA A 151 6.55 -6.81 19.72
CA ALA A 151 6.05 -7.07 21.07
C ALA A 151 6.32 -8.51 21.57
N ASP A 152 7.15 -9.29 20.87
CA ASP A 152 7.46 -10.70 21.15
C ASP A 152 6.23 -11.63 21.17
N ARG A 153 5.19 -11.30 20.40
CA ARG A 153 3.93 -12.06 20.31
C ARG A 153 3.70 -12.71 18.94
N SER A 154 4.76 -12.93 18.16
CA SER A 154 4.67 -13.52 16.82
C SER A 154 4.01 -14.90 16.78
N TRP A 155 4.14 -15.68 17.86
CA TRP A 155 3.61 -17.04 18.01
C TRP A 155 2.13 -17.10 18.43
N CYS A 156 1.51 -15.98 18.84
CA CYS A 156 0.12 -15.97 19.30
C CYS A 156 -0.86 -16.09 18.11
N ILE A 157 -1.42 -17.29 17.92
CA ILE A 157 -2.36 -17.60 16.83
C ILE A 157 -3.65 -16.79 16.95
N GLN A 158 -4.19 -16.64 18.15
CA GLN A 158 -5.42 -15.89 18.40
C GLN A 158 -5.27 -14.41 18.00
N THR A 159 -4.20 -13.74 18.45
CA THR A 159 -3.93 -12.34 18.06
C THR A 159 -3.71 -12.21 16.55
N ARG A 160 -3.08 -13.21 15.91
CA ARG A 160 -2.91 -13.24 14.45
C ARG A 160 -4.25 -13.36 13.71
N GLN A 161 -5.16 -14.21 14.18
CA GLN A 161 -6.48 -14.35 13.60
C GLN A 161 -7.28 -13.06 13.76
N LEU A 162 -7.23 -12.45 14.95
CA LEU A 162 -7.87 -11.17 15.23
C LEU A 162 -7.32 -10.06 14.34
N ASP A 163 -5.99 -9.97 14.16
CA ASP A 163 -5.36 -9.00 13.24
C ASP A 163 -5.85 -9.17 11.80
N ARG A 164 -5.95 -10.42 11.34
CA ARG A 164 -6.39 -10.72 9.99
C ARG A 164 -7.86 -10.36 9.80
N PHE A 165 -8.70 -10.72 10.77
CA PHE A 165 -10.12 -10.35 10.76
C PHE A 165 -10.29 -8.84 10.76
N PHE A 166 -9.62 -8.12 11.67
CA PHE A 166 -9.69 -6.67 11.73
C PHE A 166 -9.22 -6.02 10.43
N ALA A 167 -8.07 -6.43 9.88
CA ALA A 167 -7.54 -5.85 8.66
C ALA A 167 -8.42 -6.11 7.43
N LEU A 168 -8.97 -7.33 7.28
CA LEU A 168 -9.88 -7.65 6.17
C LEU A 168 -11.24 -6.96 6.31
N THR A 169 -11.79 -6.89 7.51
CA THR A 169 -13.09 -6.24 7.75
C THR A 169 -12.97 -4.72 7.68
N VAL A 170 -12.07 -4.12 8.45
CA VAL A 170 -11.95 -2.66 8.54
C VAL A 170 -11.17 -2.09 7.36
N GLY A 171 -9.99 -2.64 7.05
CA GLY A 171 -9.17 -2.18 5.93
C GLY A 171 -9.65 -2.67 4.56
N GLY A 172 -10.45 -3.74 4.49
CA GLY A 172 -10.99 -4.28 3.23
C GLY A 172 -12.46 -3.92 3.03
N VAL A 173 -13.36 -4.62 3.74
CA VAL A 173 -14.81 -4.52 3.53
C VAL A 173 -15.34 -3.11 3.79
N LEU A 174 -14.99 -2.48 4.93
CA LEU A 174 -15.50 -1.14 5.23
C LEU A 174 -14.91 -0.07 4.30
N VAL A 175 -13.66 -0.23 3.84
CA VAL A 175 -13.07 0.65 2.82
C VAL A 175 -13.78 0.50 1.49
N PHE A 176 -14.04 -0.75 1.04
CA PHE A 176 -14.81 -1.03 -0.17
C PHE A 176 -16.22 -0.43 -0.10
N VAL A 177 -16.90 -0.57 1.04
CA VAL A 177 -18.20 0.06 1.26
C VAL A 177 -18.08 1.58 1.21
N ALA A 178 -17.10 2.17 1.89
CA ALA A 178 -16.89 3.62 1.88
C ALA A 178 -16.63 4.14 0.46
N ASP A 179 -15.86 3.40 -0.33
CA ASP A 179 -15.50 3.70 -1.71
C ASP A 179 -16.72 3.66 -2.65
N ILE A 180 -17.55 2.62 -2.57
CA ILE A 180 -18.82 2.55 -3.31
C ILE A 180 -19.72 3.73 -2.95
N LEU A 181 -19.86 4.04 -1.66
CA LEU A 181 -20.72 5.14 -1.20
C LEU A 181 -20.15 6.52 -1.51
N ALA A 182 -18.84 6.61 -1.76
CA ALA A 182 -18.16 7.83 -2.19
C ALA A 182 -18.16 8.00 -3.72
N GLY A 183 -18.46 6.93 -4.46
CA GLY A 183 -18.42 6.90 -5.91
C GLY A 183 -17.02 6.95 -6.51
N SER A 184 -16.01 6.41 -5.82
CA SER A 184 -14.62 6.40 -6.32
C SER A 184 -14.39 5.43 -7.46
N VAL A 185 -15.24 4.41 -7.55
CA VAL A 185 -15.11 3.29 -8.47
C VAL A 185 -15.05 3.85 -9.88
N ALA A 186 -13.91 3.64 -10.55
CA ALA A 186 -13.80 3.95 -11.96
C ALA A 186 -14.89 3.16 -12.70
N TYR A 187 -15.69 3.85 -13.52
CA TYR A 187 -16.80 3.26 -14.26
C TYR A 187 -17.94 2.73 -13.38
N GLN A 188 -18.27 3.44 -12.30
CA GLN A 188 -19.41 3.12 -11.43
C GLN A 188 -20.70 2.91 -12.22
N ASP A 189 -20.94 3.74 -13.23
CA ASP A 189 -22.07 3.68 -14.17
C ASP A 189 -22.10 2.37 -14.98
N GLN A 190 -20.93 1.84 -15.33
CA GLN A 190 -20.80 0.60 -16.11
C GLN A 190 -20.82 -0.66 -15.24
N TRP A 191 -20.47 -0.55 -13.96
CA TRP A 191 -20.35 -1.68 -13.05
C TRP A 191 -21.46 -1.71 -11.99
N ILE A 192 -21.45 -0.74 -11.08
CA ILE A 192 -22.29 -0.72 -9.89
C ILE A 192 -23.72 -0.31 -10.23
N ASP A 193 -23.90 0.72 -11.05
CA ASP A 193 -25.23 1.26 -11.35
C ASP A 193 -26.06 0.31 -12.21
N ARG A 194 -25.42 -0.65 -12.89
CA ARG A 194 -26.08 -1.74 -13.61
C ARG A 194 -26.60 -2.85 -12.69
N TRP A 195 -26.22 -2.86 -11.40
CA TRP A 195 -26.70 -3.86 -10.46
C TRP A 195 -28.16 -3.57 -10.05
N SER A 196 -28.95 -4.64 -9.93
CA SER A 196 -30.39 -4.55 -9.59
C SER A 196 -30.67 -3.93 -8.23
N PHE A 197 -29.65 -3.75 -7.37
CA PHE A 197 -29.76 -3.16 -6.04
C PHE A 197 -29.09 -1.79 -5.89
N ALA A 198 -28.62 -1.17 -6.97
CA ALA A 198 -28.01 0.17 -6.93
C ALA A 198 -28.95 1.22 -6.34
N ALA A 199 -30.23 1.22 -6.75
CA ALA A 199 -31.26 2.09 -6.21
C ALA A 199 -31.47 1.88 -4.69
N TRP A 200 -31.39 0.63 -4.24
CA TRP A 200 -31.46 0.31 -2.80
C TRP A 200 -30.25 0.88 -2.05
N ILE A 201 -29.02 0.70 -2.56
CA ILE A 201 -27.81 1.29 -1.95
C ILE A 201 -27.95 2.80 -1.80
N ALA A 202 -28.37 3.49 -2.87
CA ALA A 202 -28.56 4.93 -2.85
C ALA A 202 -29.60 5.35 -1.77
N SER A 203 -30.73 4.63 -1.70
CA SER A 203 -31.77 4.91 -0.70
C SER A 203 -31.36 4.59 0.74
N ALA A 204 -30.44 3.64 0.95
CA ALA A 204 -30.01 3.16 2.26
C ALA A 204 -28.66 3.74 2.71
N GLN A 205 -28.06 4.63 1.92
CA GLN A 205 -26.68 5.09 2.08
C GLN A 205 -26.38 5.59 3.51
N ASP A 206 -27.25 6.40 4.11
CA ASP A 206 -27.03 6.91 5.46
C ASP A 206 -27.09 5.79 6.52
N GLY A 207 -27.98 4.83 6.34
CA GLY A 207 -28.07 3.63 7.17
C GLY A 207 -26.83 2.76 7.06
N ILE A 208 -26.31 2.57 5.84
CA ILE A 208 -25.07 1.81 5.58
C ILE A 208 -23.87 2.52 6.21
N ARG A 209 -23.75 3.86 6.06
CA ARG A 209 -22.67 4.64 6.71
C ARG A 209 -22.72 4.52 8.22
N SER A 210 -23.91 4.61 8.81
CA SER A 210 -24.11 4.51 10.26
C SER A 210 -23.78 3.10 10.77
N GLY A 211 -24.24 2.06 10.07
CA GLY A 211 -23.90 0.67 10.38
C GLY A 211 -22.41 0.36 10.22
N GLY A 212 -21.78 0.90 9.17
CA GLY A 212 -20.34 0.82 8.96
C GLY A 212 -19.56 1.50 10.08
N MET A 213 -19.99 2.69 10.52
CA MET A 213 -19.38 3.41 11.63
C MET A 213 -19.51 2.63 12.95
N LEU A 214 -20.69 2.07 13.24
CA LEU A 214 -20.89 1.24 14.42
C LEU A 214 -19.99 -0.01 14.39
N THR A 215 -19.92 -0.69 13.24
CA THR A 215 -19.05 -1.86 13.03
C THR A 215 -17.59 -1.50 13.27
N LEU A 216 -17.14 -0.36 12.73
CA LEU A 216 -15.80 0.17 12.93
C LEU A 216 -15.49 0.40 14.41
N LEU A 217 -16.40 1.07 15.14
CA LEU A 217 -16.22 1.37 16.56
C LEU A 217 -16.14 0.08 17.40
N ILE A 218 -17.02 -0.88 17.14
CA ILE A 218 -17.03 -2.19 17.83
C ILE A 218 -15.73 -2.95 17.56
N ALA A 219 -15.35 -3.08 16.28
CA ALA A 219 -14.14 -3.80 15.89
C ALA A 219 -12.87 -3.16 16.49
N THR A 220 -12.82 -1.83 16.49
CA THR A 220 -11.70 -1.07 17.09
C THR A 220 -11.66 -1.24 18.60
N ALA A 221 -12.79 -1.12 19.29
CA ALA A 221 -12.88 -1.32 20.74
C ALA A 221 -12.45 -2.75 21.13
N ALA A 222 -12.89 -3.76 20.38
CA ALA A 222 -12.49 -5.16 20.58
C ALA A 222 -10.98 -5.35 20.42
N MET A 223 -10.38 -4.78 19.37
CA MET A 223 -8.93 -4.80 19.14
C MET A 223 -8.14 -4.14 20.27
N LEU A 224 -8.56 -2.95 20.69
CA LEU A 224 -7.92 -2.20 21.76
C LEU A 224 -8.04 -2.93 23.10
N PHE A 225 -9.22 -3.45 23.43
CA PHE A 225 -9.44 -4.25 24.63
C PHE A 225 -8.54 -5.50 24.63
N ALA A 226 -8.48 -6.24 23.52
CA ALA A 226 -7.61 -7.41 23.39
C ALA A 226 -6.12 -7.05 23.54
N GLU A 227 -5.71 -5.89 23.01
CA GLU A 227 -4.33 -5.41 23.12
C GLU A 227 -3.99 -4.99 24.56
N PHE A 228 -4.86 -4.24 25.25
CA PHE A 228 -4.64 -3.82 26.64
C PHE A 228 -4.67 -4.98 27.64
N ARG A 229 -5.38 -6.07 27.32
CA ARG A 229 -5.37 -7.30 28.11
C ARG A 229 -4.13 -8.17 27.86
N ALA A 230 -3.33 -7.88 26.84
CA ALA A 230 -2.18 -8.68 26.51
C ALA A 230 -1.02 -8.44 27.51
N PRO A 231 -0.31 -9.48 27.97
CA PRO A 231 0.84 -9.34 28.89
C PRO A 231 1.99 -8.47 28.37
N ARG A 232 2.07 -8.27 27.05
CA ARG A 232 3.04 -7.42 26.35
C ARG A 232 2.31 -6.52 25.35
N TRP A 233 1.42 -5.68 25.87
CA TRP A 233 0.74 -4.66 25.07
C TRP A 233 1.78 -3.70 24.44
N SER A 234 1.45 -3.14 23.29
CA SER A 234 2.35 -2.35 22.47
C SER A 234 1.70 -1.03 22.09
N LEU A 235 2.25 0.08 22.61
CA LEU A 235 1.80 1.42 22.24
C LEU A 235 1.81 1.67 20.72
N PRO A 236 2.87 1.38 19.95
CA PRO A 236 2.84 1.60 18.50
C PRO A 236 1.74 0.79 17.81
N ARG A 237 1.44 -0.41 18.31
CA ARG A 237 0.34 -1.23 17.80
C ARG A 237 -1.03 -0.60 18.08
N VAL A 238 -1.24 -0.10 19.30
CA VAL A 238 -2.45 0.66 19.68
C VAL A 238 -2.62 1.86 18.76
N LEU A 239 -1.57 2.65 18.58
CA LEU A 239 -1.59 3.83 17.70
C LEU A 239 -1.89 3.44 16.25
N TYR A 240 -1.37 2.32 15.77
CA TYR A 240 -1.64 1.83 14.42
C TYR A 240 -3.10 1.39 14.23
N ILE A 241 -3.68 0.68 15.21
CA ILE A 241 -5.11 0.32 15.23
C ILE A 241 -5.98 1.57 15.18
N VAL A 242 -5.66 2.56 16.01
CA VAL A 242 -6.36 3.85 16.03
C VAL A 242 -6.19 4.58 14.69
N GLY A 243 -5.00 4.56 14.10
CA GLY A 243 -4.74 5.17 12.79
C GLY A 243 -5.61 4.61 11.68
N ILE A 244 -5.71 3.28 11.58
CA ILE A 244 -6.63 2.62 10.64
C ILE A 244 -8.07 3.05 10.93
N ALA A 245 -8.47 3.06 12.20
CA ALA A 245 -9.83 3.42 12.58
C ALA A 245 -10.17 4.87 12.23
N VAL A 246 -9.25 5.81 12.42
CA VAL A 246 -9.42 7.22 12.04
C VAL A 246 -9.59 7.34 10.52
N MET A 247 -8.72 6.69 9.75
CA MET A 247 -8.80 6.71 8.29
C MET A 247 -10.15 6.18 7.78
N VAL A 248 -10.57 4.98 8.23
CA VAL A 248 -11.85 4.39 7.81
C VAL A 248 -13.03 5.18 8.34
N GLY A 249 -12.92 5.73 9.55
CA GLY A 249 -13.96 6.59 10.12
C GLY A 249 -14.19 7.85 9.28
N LEU A 250 -13.12 8.46 8.77
CA LEU A 250 -13.21 9.59 7.85
C LEU A 250 -13.80 9.18 6.49
N ALA A 251 -13.41 8.02 5.96
CA ALA A 251 -13.98 7.44 4.74
C ALA A 251 -15.51 7.24 4.82
N LEU A 252 -15.99 6.78 5.97
CA LEU A 252 -17.41 6.52 6.20
C LEU A 252 -18.23 7.79 6.44
N ARG A 253 -17.60 8.93 6.74
CA ARG A 253 -18.35 10.19 6.90
C ARG A 253 -18.92 10.65 5.56
N PRO A 254 -20.15 11.18 5.55
CA PRO A 254 -20.67 11.86 4.39
C PRO A 254 -19.88 13.16 4.24
N ARG A 255 -18.92 13.21 3.31
CA ARG A 255 -18.38 14.41 2.67
C ARG A 255 -17.16 14.03 1.81
N SER A 256 -17.32 14.23 0.51
CA SER A 256 -16.29 14.25 -0.52
C SER A 256 -15.48 12.97 -0.73
N LEU A 257 -15.66 12.39 -1.92
CA LEU A 257 -14.80 11.38 -2.51
C LEU A 257 -13.30 11.74 -2.39
N PHE A 258 -12.97 13.00 -2.65
CA PHE A 258 -11.60 13.46 -2.62
C PHE A 258 -10.95 13.30 -1.24
N LEU A 259 -11.64 13.65 -0.14
CA LEU A 259 -11.11 13.45 1.21
C LEU A 259 -10.76 12.00 1.50
N PHE A 260 -11.64 11.09 1.08
CA PHE A 260 -11.42 9.66 1.21
C PHE A 260 -10.18 9.24 0.41
N LEU A 261 -10.10 9.59 -0.87
CA LEU A 261 -8.97 9.24 -1.75
C LEU A 261 -7.64 9.73 -1.18
N VAL A 262 -7.57 11.00 -0.75
CA VAL A 262 -6.34 11.57 -0.19
C VAL A 262 -5.84 10.78 1.01
N ILE A 263 -6.70 10.49 1.98
CA ILE A 263 -6.27 9.81 3.21
C ILE A 263 -5.94 8.35 2.90
N TRP A 264 -6.83 7.66 2.19
CA TRP A 264 -6.70 6.24 1.90
C TRP A 264 -5.44 5.93 1.10
N THR A 265 -5.25 6.61 -0.05
CA THR A 265 -4.13 6.29 -0.93
C THR A 265 -2.81 6.82 -0.37
N SER A 266 -2.77 8.04 0.14
CA SER A 266 -1.50 8.61 0.64
C SER A 266 -0.96 7.86 1.85
N GLN A 267 -1.83 7.45 2.77
CA GLN A 267 -1.43 6.65 3.94
C GLN A 267 -0.75 5.36 3.49
N HIS A 268 -1.36 4.65 2.53
CA HIS A 268 -0.83 3.43 1.94
C HIS A 268 0.56 3.65 1.32
N TRP A 269 0.69 4.68 0.48
CA TRP A 269 1.92 4.94 -0.27
C TRP A 269 3.08 5.32 0.65
N ILE A 270 2.81 6.17 1.65
CA ILE A 270 3.80 6.59 2.66
C ILE A 270 4.28 5.36 3.44
N LEU A 271 3.35 4.56 3.97
CA LEU A 271 3.70 3.37 4.77
C LEU A 271 4.57 2.39 3.96
N ALA A 272 4.13 2.05 2.75
CA ALA A 272 4.84 1.13 1.86
C ALA A 272 6.26 1.61 1.53
N THR A 273 6.41 2.90 1.22
CA THR A 273 7.72 3.52 0.94
C THR A 273 8.63 3.48 2.17
N GLY A 274 8.07 3.74 3.36
CA GLY A 274 8.77 3.59 4.63
C GLY A 274 9.30 2.18 4.82
N LEU A 275 8.43 1.16 4.69
CA LEU A 275 8.84 -0.25 4.82
C LEU A 275 9.93 -0.65 3.82
N ALA A 276 9.76 -0.26 2.55
CA ALA A 276 10.71 -0.57 1.50
C ALA A 276 12.09 0.05 1.76
N SER A 277 12.14 1.27 2.33
CA SER A 277 13.41 1.92 2.68
C SER A 277 14.20 1.20 3.77
N GLN A 278 13.53 0.55 4.72
CA GLN A 278 14.19 -0.14 5.82
C GLN A 278 14.58 -1.57 5.48
N THR A 279 13.80 -2.24 4.63
CA THR A 279 13.97 -3.67 4.32
C THR A 279 15.42 -4.03 3.93
N PRO A 280 16.07 -3.35 2.98
CA PRO A 280 17.40 -3.73 2.52
C PRO A 280 18.53 -3.12 3.35
N SER A 281 18.23 -2.36 4.42
CA SER A 281 19.24 -1.62 5.19
C SER A 281 20.30 -2.50 5.87
N ALA A 282 19.99 -3.78 6.04
CA ALA A 282 20.87 -4.79 6.64
C ALA A 282 21.30 -5.87 5.63
N GLU A 283 21.23 -5.59 4.33
CA GLU A 283 21.67 -6.54 3.30
C GLU A 283 23.19 -6.74 3.29
N LEU A 284 23.63 -7.89 2.78
CA LEU A 284 25.05 -8.22 2.70
C LEU A 284 25.76 -7.47 1.57
N THR A 285 27.03 -7.12 1.77
CA THR A 285 27.85 -6.53 0.72
C THR A 285 27.98 -7.47 -0.49
N PRO A 286 27.76 -6.98 -1.72
CA PRO A 286 27.90 -7.80 -2.92
C PRO A 286 29.36 -8.24 -3.11
N ARG A 287 29.56 -9.50 -3.53
CA ARG A 287 30.91 -10.04 -3.77
C ARG A 287 31.61 -9.45 -5.01
N ARG A 288 30.86 -9.15 -6.07
CA ARG A 288 31.36 -8.64 -7.37
C ARG A 288 30.27 -7.87 -8.12
N GLY A 289 30.68 -6.93 -8.97
CA GLY A 289 29.83 -6.22 -9.94
C GLY A 289 29.61 -4.76 -9.57
N VAL A 290 29.95 -3.84 -10.50
CA VAL A 290 29.89 -2.39 -10.28
C VAL A 290 28.48 -1.90 -9.95
N VAL A 291 27.48 -2.32 -10.75
CA VAL A 291 26.06 -1.97 -10.54
C VAL A 291 25.59 -2.44 -9.18
N ARG A 292 25.96 -3.66 -8.77
CA ARG A 292 25.59 -4.23 -7.48
C ARG A 292 26.19 -3.44 -6.32
N THR A 293 27.46 -3.07 -6.43
CA THR A 293 28.12 -2.23 -5.43
C THR A 293 27.48 -0.84 -5.33
N ALA A 294 27.06 -0.25 -6.45
CA ALA A 294 26.35 1.02 -6.46
C ALA A 294 24.97 0.91 -5.79
N LEU A 295 24.17 -0.10 -6.15
CA LEU A 295 22.88 -0.38 -5.53
C LEU A 295 23.02 -0.68 -4.03
N HIS A 296 24.04 -1.44 -3.63
CA HIS A 296 24.29 -1.70 -2.21
C HIS A 296 24.55 -0.42 -1.41
N LYS A 297 25.35 0.50 -1.95
CA LYS A 297 25.58 1.82 -1.33
C LYS A 297 24.27 2.58 -1.16
N LEU A 298 23.33 2.47 -2.11
CA LEU A 298 22.00 3.06 -2.00
C LEU A 298 21.17 2.35 -0.90
N ASN A 299 21.09 1.02 -0.97
CA ASN A 299 20.26 0.16 -0.11
C ASN A 299 20.55 0.27 1.38
N ILE A 300 21.83 0.36 1.77
CA ILE A 300 22.21 0.47 3.19
C ILE A 300 21.86 1.83 3.81
N ARG A 301 21.39 2.79 2.99
CA ARG A 301 20.99 4.15 3.43
C ARG A 301 19.49 4.31 3.20
N PRO A 302 18.64 4.06 4.21
CA PRO A 302 17.19 4.14 4.04
C PRO A 302 16.68 5.47 3.46
N TRP A 303 17.27 6.60 3.87
CA TRP A 303 16.90 7.91 3.32
C TRP A 303 17.18 8.02 1.81
N ALA A 304 18.23 7.36 1.32
CA ALA A 304 18.61 7.40 -0.08
C ALA A 304 17.67 6.51 -0.91
N VAL A 305 17.22 5.38 -0.36
CA VAL A 305 16.15 4.56 -0.98
C VAL A 305 14.84 5.35 -1.07
N VAL A 306 14.44 6.08 -0.02
CA VAL A 306 13.26 6.96 -0.08
C VAL A 306 13.41 8.00 -1.19
N LEU A 307 14.53 8.73 -1.22
CA LEU A 307 14.77 9.74 -2.25
C LEU A 307 14.75 9.13 -3.66
N PHE A 308 15.37 7.97 -3.83
CA PHE A 308 15.37 7.25 -5.11
C PHE A 308 13.94 6.88 -5.55
N LEU A 309 13.12 6.30 -4.65
CA LEU A 309 11.74 5.96 -4.96
C LEU A 309 10.87 7.20 -5.22
N MET A 310 11.12 8.32 -4.53
CA MET A 310 10.45 9.59 -4.78
C MET A 310 10.78 10.17 -6.15
N LEU A 311 12.07 10.18 -6.52
CA LEU A 311 12.51 10.64 -7.83
C LEU A 311 11.95 9.76 -8.95
N LEU A 312 11.99 8.44 -8.74
CA LEU A 312 11.37 7.48 -9.65
C LEU A 312 9.86 7.74 -9.79
N SER A 313 9.19 8.05 -8.68
CA SER A 313 7.78 8.37 -8.66
C SER A 313 7.47 9.58 -9.53
N LEU A 314 8.23 10.66 -9.32
CA LEU A 314 8.09 11.92 -10.03
C LEU A 314 8.35 11.77 -11.53
N VAL A 315 9.44 11.11 -11.91
CA VAL A 315 9.85 10.95 -13.32
C VAL A 315 8.85 10.07 -14.09
N LEU A 316 8.29 9.05 -13.44
CA LEU A 316 7.37 8.12 -14.09
C LEU A 316 5.90 8.54 -13.99
N LEU A 317 5.58 9.61 -13.25
CA LEU A 317 4.22 10.14 -13.12
C LEU A 317 3.48 10.29 -14.45
N PRO A 318 4.03 10.98 -15.49
CA PRO A 318 3.30 11.20 -16.73
C PRO A 318 3.11 9.92 -17.55
N LEU A 319 3.91 8.86 -17.31
CA LEU A 319 3.74 7.56 -17.97
C LEU A 319 2.57 6.78 -17.36
N PHE A 320 2.50 6.71 -16.03
CA PHE A 320 1.52 5.88 -15.33
C PHE A 320 0.18 6.58 -15.11
N GLU A 321 0.15 7.91 -15.08
CA GLU A 321 -1.11 8.66 -15.01
C GLU A 321 -2.02 8.41 -16.24
N VAL A 322 -1.46 7.91 -17.35
CA VAL A 322 -2.22 7.48 -18.54
C VAL A 322 -3.22 6.37 -18.20
N GLU A 323 -2.94 5.51 -17.21
CA GLU A 323 -3.90 4.48 -16.78
C GLU A 323 -5.11 5.08 -16.04
N ALA A 324 -4.95 6.28 -15.48
CA ALA A 324 -5.99 7.04 -14.80
C ALA A 324 -6.68 8.04 -15.75
N ASN A 325 -6.51 7.89 -17.07
CA ASN A 325 -7.09 8.76 -18.08
C ASN A 325 -8.62 8.66 -18.05
N ARG A 326 -9.27 9.67 -17.48
CA ARG A 326 -10.72 9.88 -17.43
C ARG A 326 -11.08 11.05 -18.35
N GLU A 327 -12.25 11.02 -19.00
CA GLU A 327 -12.66 12.12 -19.89
C GLU A 327 -12.70 13.49 -19.18
N THR A 328 -12.91 13.49 -17.86
CA THR A 328 -12.90 14.69 -17.01
C THR A 328 -12.05 14.46 -15.76
N GLY A 329 -11.30 15.48 -15.33
CA GLY A 329 -10.50 15.42 -14.10
C GLY A 329 -9.20 16.22 -14.14
N THR A 330 -8.58 16.39 -12.97
CA THR A 330 -7.26 17.01 -12.83
C THR A 330 -6.17 15.99 -13.11
N TYR A 331 -5.30 16.29 -14.07
CA TYR A 331 -4.08 15.53 -14.33
C TYR A 331 -2.90 16.21 -13.66
N TYR A 332 -2.31 15.53 -12.67
CA TYR A 332 -1.16 16.01 -11.94
C TYR A 332 0.13 15.98 -12.77
N GLY A 333 0.26 15.05 -13.72
CA GLY A 333 1.35 15.04 -14.68
C GLY A 333 1.45 16.36 -15.46
N ASP A 334 0.33 17.00 -15.77
CA ASP A 334 0.30 18.26 -16.54
C ASP A 334 0.91 19.42 -15.76
N ARG A 335 0.81 19.40 -14.42
CA ARG A 335 1.34 20.47 -13.57
C ARG A 335 2.87 20.57 -13.62
N ILE A 336 3.56 19.46 -13.92
CA ILE A 336 5.02 19.38 -13.95
C ILE A 336 5.54 19.24 -15.37
N PHE A 337 4.90 18.40 -16.17
CA PHE A 337 5.37 18.00 -17.49
C PHE A 337 4.60 18.65 -18.64
N GLY A 338 3.48 19.32 -18.36
CA GLY A 338 2.67 20.05 -19.33
C GLY A 338 2.40 19.25 -20.60
N ALA A 339 2.81 19.81 -21.73
CA ALA A 339 2.60 19.22 -23.05
C ALA A 339 3.11 17.79 -23.20
N PHE A 340 4.18 17.40 -22.49
CA PHE A 340 4.70 16.03 -22.56
C PHE A 340 3.72 15.01 -21.98
N ALA A 341 3.11 15.31 -20.82
CA ALA A 341 2.09 14.45 -20.22
C ALA A 341 0.84 14.36 -21.11
N THR A 342 0.40 15.50 -21.66
CA THR A 342 -0.72 15.54 -22.61
C THR A 342 -0.45 14.70 -23.85
N GLN A 343 0.75 14.78 -24.44
CA GLN A 343 1.14 14.00 -25.61
C GLN A 343 1.11 12.50 -25.32
N LEU A 344 1.59 12.05 -24.16
CA LEU A 344 1.51 10.64 -23.79
C LEU A 344 0.05 10.14 -23.73
N ARG A 345 -0.84 10.90 -23.08
CA ARG A 345 -2.27 10.54 -22.92
C ARG A 345 -3.08 10.58 -24.21
N THR A 346 -2.65 11.33 -25.22
CA THR A 346 -3.36 11.42 -26.52
C THR A 346 -2.65 10.68 -27.66
N SER A 347 -1.50 10.07 -27.39
CA SER A 347 -0.71 9.35 -28.39
C SER A 347 -1.32 8.00 -28.78
N SER A 348 -0.85 7.46 -29.90
CA SER A 348 -1.13 6.07 -30.31
C SER A 348 -0.53 5.02 -29.36
N TRP A 349 0.30 5.42 -28.38
CA TRP A 349 0.92 4.53 -27.40
C TRP A 349 0.02 4.23 -26.20
N VAL A 350 -1.12 4.92 -26.05
CA VAL A 350 -2.04 4.75 -24.91
C VAL A 350 -2.34 3.28 -24.60
N PRO A 351 -2.65 2.38 -25.56
CA PRO A 351 -2.91 0.97 -25.23
C PRO A 351 -1.71 0.27 -24.57
N ALA A 352 -0.49 0.58 -25.01
CA ALA A 352 0.73 0.03 -24.43
C ALA A 352 1.03 0.63 -23.04
N LEU A 353 0.77 1.93 -22.86
CA LEU A 353 0.96 2.62 -21.57
C LEU A 353 -0.05 2.13 -20.52
N VAL A 354 -1.32 1.94 -20.90
CA VAL A 354 -2.35 1.33 -20.04
C VAL A 354 -1.97 -0.12 -19.70
N ALA A 355 -1.50 -0.91 -20.68
CA ALA A 355 -1.02 -2.26 -20.41
C ALA A 355 0.14 -2.29 -19.42
N LEU A 356 1.09 -1.35 -19.56
CA LEU A 356 2.19 -1.19 -18.63
C LEU A 356 1.69 -0.80 -17.23
N GLY A 357 0.72 0.10 -17.16
CA GLY A 357 0.05 0.51 -15.93
C GLY A 357 -0.50 -0.68 -15.13
N PHE A 358 -1.44 -1.42 -15.73
CA PHE A 358 -2.00 -2.62 -15.11
C PHE A 358 -0.95 -3.69 -14.81
N ALA A 359 0.00 -3.93 -15.73
CA ALA A 359 1.06 -4.90 -15.49
C ALA A 359 1.85 -4.54 -14.22
N THR A 360 2.22 -3.27 -14.05
CA THR A 360 2.94 -2.83 -12.84
C THR A 360 2.08 -2.90 -11.58
N GLY A 361 0.77 -2.64 -11.67
CA GLY A 361 -0.18 -2.83 -10.56
C GLY A 361 -0.26 -4.29 -10.11
N PHE A 362 -0.54 -5.22 -11.02
CA PHE A 362 -0.61 -6.66 -10.69
C PHE A 362 0.73 -7.24 -10.23
N ILE A 363 1.85 -6.84 -10.87
CA ILE A 363 3.19 -7.22 -10.42
C ILE A 363 3.46 -6.69 -9.01
N HIS A 364 3.04 -5.47 -8.71
CA HIS A 364 3.15 -4.91 -7.37
C HIS A 364 2.42 -5.78 -6.35
N TYR A 365 1.15 -6.16 -6.58
CA TYR A 365 0.41 -7.02 -5.65
C TYR A 365 1.07 -8.39 -5.44
N LEU A 366 1.56 -9.00 -6.53
CA LEU A 366 2.27 -10.27 -6.48
C LEU A 366 3.59 -10.17 -5.70
N LEU A 367 4.43 -9.20 -6.06
CA LEU A 367 5.76 -9.06 -5.48
C LEU A 367 5.70 -8.56 -4.05
N ASP A 368 4.76 -7.68 -3.70
CA ASP A 368 4.58 -7.23 -2.33
C ASP A 368 4.27 -8.41 -1.39
N ARG A 369 3.33 -9.26 -1.78
CA ARG A 369 3.03 -10.52 -1.07
C ARG A 369 4.26 -11.42 -0.99
N SER A 370 5.13 -11.40 -2.01
CA SER A 370 6.31 -12.26 -2.08
C SER A 370 7.43 -11.77 -1.17
N VAL A 371 7.74 -10.47 -1.21
CA VAL A 371 8.81 -9.85 -0.42
C VAL A 371 8.41 -9.64 1.05
N TYR A 372 7.12 -9.59 1.37
CA TYR A 372 6.66 -9.49 2.75
C TYR A 372 6.02 -10.78 3.29
N ARG A 373 6.29 -11.94 2.66
CA ARG A 373 5.87 -13.26 3.16
C ARG A 373 6.64 -13.68 4.43
N MET A 374 6.40 -13.02 5.55
CA MET A 374 7.13 -13.24 6.82
C MET A 374 6.96 -14.65 7.41
N SER A 375 6.08 -15.50 6.88
CA SER A 375 6.03 -16.92 7.23
C SER A 375 7.24 -17.70 6.70
N ASP A 376 7.86 -17.23 5.62
CA ASP A 376 9.05 -17.83 5.02
C ASP A 376 10.33 -17.38 5.74
N PRO A 377 11.16 -18.32 6.24
CA PRO A 377 12.46 -18.00 6.83
C PRO A 377 13.38 -17.18 5.93
N GLN A 378 13.43 -17.45 4.63
CA GLN A 378 14.31 -16.74 3.70
C GLN A 378 13.85 -15.30 3.44
N VAL A 379 12.53 -15.07 3.47
CA VAL A 379 11.98 -13.71 3.38
C VAL A 379 12.26 -12.92 4.66
N ARG A 380 12.11 -13.53 5.84
CA ARG A 380 12.49 -12.86 7.11
C ARG A 380 13.98 -12.52 7.15
N GLU A 381 14.80 -13.41 6.62
CA GLU A 381 16.24 -13.22 6.45
C GLU A 381 16.56 -12.04 5.52
N ALA A 382 15.88 -11.94 4.38
CA ALA A 382 16.00 -10.82 3.46
C ALA A 382 15.51 -9.51 4.08
N ALA A 383 14.44 -9.56 4.89
CA ALA A 383 13.84 -8.41 5.57
C ALA A 383 14.45 -8.12 6.96
N ARG A 384 15.69 -8.54 7.23
CA ARG A 384 16.37 -8.31 8.52
C ARG A 384 16.40 -6.85 8.95
N GLY A 385 16.51 -5.91 8.00
CA GLY A 385 16.46 -4.48 8.27
C GLY A 385 15.13 -4.02 8.89
N LEU A 386 14.03 -4.70 8.58
CA LEU A 386 12.71 -4.47 9.18
C LEU A 386 12.46 -5.24 10.47
N VAL A 387 12.93 -6.49 10.56
CA VAL A 387 12.60 -7.36 11.71
C VAL A 387 13.55 -7.11 12.89
N GLY A 388 14.73 -6.53 12.64
CA GLY A 388 15.77 -6.39 13.64
C GLY A 388 16.47 -7.72 13.93
N ASN A 389 17.67 -7.66 14.49
CA ASN A 389 18.58 -8.80 14.69
C ASN A 389 17.90 -9.95 15.47
N THR A 390 17.38 -10.95 14.76
CA THR A 390 16.94 -12.24 15.32
C THR A 390 18.12 -13.20 15.55
N SER A 391 19.35 -12.68 15.53
CA SER A 391 20.61 -13.41 15.72
C SER A 391 20.89 -13.82 17.18
N LYS A 392 19.84 -14.08 17.97
CA LYS A 392 19.94 -14.77 19.29
C LYS A 392 19.02 -15.98 19.41
N ILE A 393 18.64 -16.62 18.30
CA ILE A 393 17.78 -17.83 18.32
C ILE A 393 18.51 -19.11 17.83
N VAL A 394 19.77 -19.06 17.41
CA VAL A 394 20.54 -20.31 17.13
C VAL A 394 22.01 -20.15 17.47
N ARG A 395 22.33 -20.01 18.77
CA ARG A 395 23.61 -20.44 19.38
C ARG A 395 23.33 -20.69 20.86
N ARG A 396 22.83 -21.89 21.14
CA ARG A 396 23.04 -22.58 22.41
C ARG A 396 23.64 -23.92 22.07
#